data_AF-N9MPY1-F1
#
_entry.id   AF-N9MPY1-F1
#
_cell.length_a   1.000
_cell.length_b   1.000
_cell.length_c   1.000
_cell.angle_alpha   90.00
_cell.angle_beta   90.00
_cell.angle_gamma   90.00
#
_symmetry.space_group_name_H-M   'P 1'
#
loop_
_entity.id
_entity.type
_entity.pdbx_description
1 polymer ?
#
loop_
_entity_poly.entity_id
_entity_poly.type
_entity_poly.pdbx_seq_one_letter_code
_entity_poly.pdbx_strand_id
1 'polypeptide(L)' 'MKLKEMPKIKVRNPVALSPLLKKGGIHETEKPRAQHRRDRQQAKQQLNKGVW' A
#
# COMPACT_ATOMS: atom_id res chain seq x y z
N MET A 1 2.53 34.13 14.07
CA MET A 1 3.72 33.28 13.83
C MET A 1 4.02 33.27 12.35
N LYS A 2 5.21 33.70 11.91
CA LYS A 2 5.58 33.65 10.48
C LYS A 2 5.93 32.20 10.12
N LEU A 3 5.16 31.60 9.23
CA LEU A 3 5.46 30.26 8.71
C LEU A 3 6.73 30.38 7.85
N LYS A 4 7.77 29.65 8.25
CA LYS A 4 9.05 29.59 7.52
C LYS A 4 8.78 28.96 6.15
N GLU A 5 9.15 29.63 5.06
CA GLU A 5 8.98 29.07 3.72
C GLU A 5 9.77 27.76 3.61
N MET A 6 9.05 26.66 3.38
CA MET A 6 9.66 25.36 3.16
C MET A 6 10.23 25.30 1.73
N PRO A 7 11.41 24.68 1.52
CA PRO A 7 11.97 24.56 0.20
C PRO A 7 11.04 23.73 -0.69
N LYS A 8 10.67 24.28 -1.86
CA LYS A 8 9.94 23.54 -2.89
C LYS A 8 10.79 22.35 -3.31
N ILE A 9 10.36 21.15 -2.94
CA ILE A 9 11.00 19.90 -3.37
C ILE A 9 10.96 19.90 -4.90
N LYS A 10 12.11 20.14 -5.54
CA LYS A 10 12.23 20.00 -6.99
C LYS A 10 11.95 18.54 -7.29
N VAL A 11 10.85 18.26 -7.98
CA VAL A 11 10.53 16.91 -8.45
C VAL A 11 11.63 16.53 -9.43
N ARG A 12 12.65 15.81 -8.96
CA ARG A 12 13.83 15.42 -9.75
C ARG A 12 13.49 14.48 -10.91
N ASN A 13 12.24 13.99 -10.97
CA ASN A 13 11.75 13.10 -12.02
C ASN A 13 10.32 13.48 -12.45
N PRO A 14 10.11 14.11 -13.62
CA PRO A 14 8.78 14.48 -14.11
C PRO A 14 7.86 13.27 -14.36
N VAL A 15 8.42 12.07 -14.57
CA VAL A 15 7.67 10.82 -14.79
C VAL A 15 7.00 10.30 -13.52
N ALA A 16 7.46 10.74 -12.33
CA ALA A 16 6.85 10.43 -11.04
C ALA A 16 5.42 11.00 -10.89
N LEU A 17 5.06 11.98 -11.72
CA LEU A 17 3.72 12.57 -11.75
C LEU A 17 2.78 11.86 -12.72
N SER A 18 3.28 10.93 -13.54
CA SER A 18 2.48 10.25 -14.54
C SER A 18 1.39 9.37 -13.88
N PRO A 19 0.14 9.39 -14.39
CA PRO A 19 -0.93 8.53 -13.88
C PRO A 19 -0.61 7.04 -13.98
N LEU A 20 0.25 6.64 -14.92
CA LEU A 20 0.74 5.26 -15.07
C LEU A 20 1.65 4.85 -13.91
N LEU A 21 2.56 5.73 -13.45
CA LEU A 21 3.42 5.42 -12.30
C LEU A 21 2.63 5.42 -10.98
N LYS A 22 1.55 6.23 -10.89
CA LYS A 22 0.58 6.15 -9.77
C LYS A 22 -0.14 4.80 -9.71
N LYS A 23 -0.37 4.14 -10.86
CA LYS A 23 -0.96 2.79 -10.94
C LYS A 23 0.05 1.66 -10.65
N GLY A 24 1.36 1.96 -10.66
CA GLY A 24 2.43 0.96 -10.48
C GLY A 24 2.87 0.72 -9.03
N GLY A 25 2.37 1.51 -8.07
CA GLY A 25 2.52 1.26 -6.64
C GLY A 25 1.21 0.70 -6.12
N ILE A 26 1.28 -0.40 -5.37
CA ILE A 26 0.19 -1.02 -4.57
C ILE A 26 -0.94 -0.01 -4.38
N HIS A 27 -2.08 -0.26 -5.03
CA HIS A 27 -3.23 0.64 -4.95
C HIS A 27 -3.49 0.97 -3.47
N GLU A 28 -3.74 2.23 -3.09
CA GLU A 28 -4.00 2.56 -1.67
C GLU A 28 -5.19 1.75 -1.07
N THR A 29 -6.06 1.25 -1.94
CA THR A 29 -7.16 0.33 -1.61
C THR A 29 -6.70 -1.11 -1.32
N GLU A 30 -5.57 -1.53 -1.89
CA GLU A 30 -4.95 -2.82 -1.61
C GLU A 30 -4.20 -2.74 -0.29
N LYS A 31 -4.77 -3.37 0.74
CA LYS A 31 -4.13 -3.55 2.05
C LYS A 31 -3.52 -4.95 2.11
N PRO A 32 -2.35 -5.23 1.49
CA PRO A 32 -1.79 -6.58 1.39
C PRO A 32 -1.58 -7.22 2.76
N ARG A 33 -1.18 -6.43 3.76
CA ARG A 33 -1.06 -6.90 5.15
C ARG A 33 -2.39 -7.36 5.75
N ALA A 34 -3.50 -6.70 5.42
CA ALA A 34 -4.82 -7.09 5.88
C ALA A 34 -5.29 -8.37 5.18
N GLN A 35 -4.99 -8.52 3.89
CA GLN A 35 -5.27 -9.74 3.14
C GLN A 35 -4.51 -10.93 3.72
N HIS A 36 -3.19 -10.82 3.87
CA HIS A 36 -2.36 -11.88 4.46
C HIS A 36 -2.83 -12.28 5.88
N ARG A 37 -3.35 -11.33 6.67
CA ARG A 37 -3.91 -11.63 8.00
C ARG A 37 -5.17 -12.50 7.90
N ARG A 38 -6.07 -12.19 6.97
CA ARG A 38 -7.30 -12.97 6.73
C ARG A 38 -6.94 -14.37 6.24
N ASP A 39 -6.03 -14.47 5.28
CA ASP A 39 -5.62 -15.76 4.70
C ASP A 39 -5.03 -16.69 5.78
N ARG A 40 -4.16 -16.17 6.66
CA ARG A 40 -3.63 -16.94 7.80
C ARG A 40 -4.71 -17.41 8.77
N GLN A 41 -5.71 -16.56 9.06
CA GLN A 41 -6.81 -16.93 9.96
C GLN A 41 -7.68 -18.01 9.32
N GLN A 42 -8.00 -17.89 8.03
CA GLN A 42 -8.79 -18.85 7.29
C GLN A 42 -8.08 -20.20 7.19
N ALA A 43 -6.79 -20.22 6.84
CA ALA A 43 -5.98 -21.43 6.81
C ALA A 43 -5.96 -22.12 8.18
N LYS A 44 -5.75 -21.37 9.27
CA LYS A 44 -5.80 -21.93 10.64
C LYS A 44 -7.17 -22.55 10.95
N GLN A 45 -8.26 -21.91 10.54
CA GLN A 45 -9.61 -22.45 10.74
C GLN A 45 -9.86 -23.72 9.93
N GLN A 46 -9.39 -23.80 8.68
CA GLN A 46 -9.50 -24.99 7.84
C GLN A 46 -8.75 -26.18 8.45
N LEU A 47 -7.52 -25.94 8.91
CA LEU A 47 -6.71 -26.94 9.63
C LEU A 47 -7.44 -27.46 10.89
N ASN A 48 -8.01 -26.56 11.69
CA ASN A 48 -8.76 -26.94 12.89
C ASN A 48 -10.04 -27.73 12.59
N LYS A 49 -10.66 -27.51 11.43
CA LYS A 49 -11.85 -28.23 10.99
C LYS A 49 -11.52 -29.60 10.38
N GLY A 50 -10.24 -29.92 10.17
CA GLY A 50 -9.81 -31.15 9.51
C GLY A 50 -10.17 -31.21 8.03
N VAL A 51 -10.52 -30.06 7.42
CA VAL A 51 -10.78 -29.95 5.98
C VAL A 51 -9.46 -29.57 5.32
N TRP A 52 -8.80 -30.57 4.73
CA TRP A 52 -7.56 -30.43 3.97
C TRP A 52 -7.86 -30.59 2.49
#